data_AF-A0A3S3PPW1-F1
#
_entry.id   AF-A0A3S3PPW1-F1
#
_cell.length_a   1.000
_cell.length_b   1.000
_cell.length_c   1.000
_cell.angle_alpha   90.00
_cell.angle_beta   90.00
_cell.angle_gamma   90.00
#
_symmetry.space_group_name_H-M   'P 1'
#
loop_
_entity.id
_entity.type
_entity.pdbx_description
1 polymer ?
#
loop_
_entity_poly.entity_id
_entity_poly.type
_entity_poly.pdbx_seq_one_letter_code
_entity_poly.pdbx_strand_id
1 'polypeptide(L)' 'MGRLKIYDIDIPRESILAEREVLYLSKSAEQKFYALLQLNRVSVQLNGGNPLKKPQGKGILIRKANHS' A
#
# COMPACT_ATOMS: atom_id res chain seq x y z
N MET A 1 6.67 8.00 9.96
CA MET A 1 6.89 7.86 8.51
C MET A 1 7.95 6.79 8.31
N GLY A 2 7.71 5.76 7.50
CA GLY A 2 8.70 4.70 7.27
C GLY A 2 9.91 5.26 6.52
N ARG A 3 11.13 4.87 6.93
CA ARG A 3 12.37 5.23 6.22
C ARG A 3 12.32 4.60 4.82
N LEU A 4 12.49 5.42 3.78
CA LEU A 4 12.73 4.93 2.43
C LEU A 4 14.12 4.27 2.42
N LYS A 5 14.19 2.97 2.14
CA LYS A 5 15.46 2.27 1.94
C LYS A 5 15.81 2.33 0.44
N ILE A 6 16.87 3.07 0.12
CA ILE A 6 17.43 3.13 -1.23
C ILE A 6 18.47 2.00 -1.32
N TYR A 7 18.34 1.13 -2.32
CA TYR A 7 19.28 0.05 -2.58
C TYR A 7 20.33 0.53 -3.59
N ASP A 8 21.55 0.05 -3.44
CA ASP A 8 22.59 0.19 -4.46
C ASP A 8 22.19 -0.58 -5.72
N ILE A 9 22.58 -0.08 -6.90
CA ILE A 9 22.33 -0.72 -8.20
C ILE A 9 23.08 -2.05 -8.33
N ASP A 10 24.16 -2.23 -7.58
CA ASP A 10 24.97 -3.45 -7.60
C ASP A 10 24.31 -4.61 -6.82
N ILE A 11 23.27 -4.33 -6.02
CA ILE A 11 22.56 -5.36 -5.25
C ILE A 11 21.63 -6.13 -6.19
N PRO A 12 21.77 -7.48 -6.29
CA PRO A 12 20.87 -8.29 -7.09
C PRO A 12 19.42 -8.15 -6.62
N ARG A 13 18.51 -8.08 -7.59
CA ARG A 13 17.06 -7.95 -7.32
C ARG A 13 16.54 -9.08 -6.45
N GLU A 14 17.07 -10.29 -6.64
CA GLU A 14 16.70 -11.50 -5.91
C GLU A 14 16.97 -11.35 -4.42
N SER A 15 18.09 -10.73 -4.05
CA SER A 15 18.44 -10.45 -2.65
C SER A 15 17.46 -9.47 -2.01
N ILE A 16 17.04 -8.44 -2.76
CA ILE A 16 16.03 -7.46 -2.31
C ILE A 16 14.68 -8.14 -2.10
N LEU A 17 14.30 -9.05 -3.00
CA LEU A 17 13.05 -9.81 -2.88
C LEU A 17 13.06 -10.73 -1.66
N ALA A 18 14.15 -11.46 -1.44
CA ALA A 18 14.29 -12.33 -0.28
C ALA A 18 14.23 -11.56 1.05
N GLU A 19 14.91 -10.40 1.16
CA GLU A 19 14.83 -9.53 2.34
C GLU A 19 13.36 -9.11 2.61
N ARG A 20 12.67 -8.67 1.56
CA ARG A 20 11.28 -8.21 1.66
C ARG A 20 10.31 -9.33 2.00
N GLU A 21 10.54 -10.53 1.49
CA GLU A 21 9.73 -11.70 1.80
C GLU A 21 9.83 -12.05 3.27
N VAL A 22 11.05 -12.12 3.83
CA VAL A 22 11.26 -12.37 5.27
C VAL A 22 10.54 -11.32 6.12
N LEU A 23 10.68 -10.04 5.79
CA LEU A 23 10.00 -8.94 6.49
C LEU A 23 8.47 -8.98 6.36
N TYR A 24 7.96 -9.50 5.24
CA TYR A 24 6.53 -9.66 5.03
C TYR A 24 6.00 -10.84 5.85
N LEU A 25 6.69 -11.97 5.84
CA LEU A 25 6.31 -13.17 6.57
C LEU A 25 6.32 -12.96 8.09
N SER A 26 7.20 -12.10 8.61
CA SER A 26 7.25 -11.76 10.04
C SER A 26 6.08 -10.90 10.54
N LYS A 27 5.21 -10.40 9.66
CA LYS A 27 4.08 -9.52 10.02
C LYS A 27 2.79 -10.28 10.29
N SER A 28 2.00 -9.78 11.23
CA SER A 28 0.62 -10.23 11.43
C SER A 28 -0.28 -9.88 10.24
N ALA A 29 -1.45 -10.53 10.14
CA ALA A 29 -2.43 -10.24 9.09
C ALA A 29 -2.87 -8.77 9.11
N GLU A 30 -3.12 -8.22 10.31
CA GLU A 30 -3.49 -6.82 10.50
C GLU A 30 -2.39 -5.87 10.02
N GLN A 31 -1.13 -6.15 10.36
CA GLN A 31 0.01 -5.35 9.91
C GLN A 31 0.19 -5.38 8.39
N LYS A 32 -0.03 -6.54 7.76
CA LYS A 32 -0.01 -6.68 6.30
C LYS A 32 -1.11 -5.83 5.65
N PHE A 33 -2.31 -5.85 6.22
CA PHE A 33 -3.44 -5.04 5.75
C PHE A 33 -3.15 -3.54 5.84
N TYR A 34 -2.67 -3.05 6.98
CA TYR A 34 -2.32 -1.63 7.11
C TYR A 34 -1.14 -1.21 6.22
N ALA A 35 -0.16 -2.10 6.01
CA ALA A 35 0.94 -1.83 5.08
C ALA A 35 0.42 -1.63 3.65
N LEU A 36 -0.56 -2.43 3.21
CA LEU A 36 -1.22 -2.27 1.92
C LEU A 36 -1.97 -0.93 1.81
N LEU A 37 -2.75 -0.57 2.83
CA LEU A 37 -3.46 0.73 2.83
C LEU A 37 -2.47 1.91 2.77
N GLN A 38 -1.36 1.80 3.48
CA GLN A 38 -0.32 2.83 3.45
C GLN A 38 0.36 2.91 2.08
N LEU A 39 0.63 1.76 1.44
CA LEU A 39 1.18 1.73 0.09
C LEU A 39 0.25 2.41 -0.93
N ASN A 40 -1.07 2.17 -0.83
CA ASN A 40 -2.04 2.85 -1.67
C ASN A 40 -2.03 4.37 -1.46
N ARG A 41 -1.95 4.84 -0.21
CA ARG A 41 -1.84 6.28 0.08
C ARG A 41 -0.58 6.89 -0.52
N VAL A 42 0.57 6.25 -0.33
CA VAL A 42 1.86 6.72 -0.88
C VAL A 42 1.81 6.75 -2.40
N SER A 43 1.24 5.73 -3.04
CA SER A 43 1.08 5.66 -4.49
C SER A 43 0.29 6.85 -5.04
N VAL A 44 -0.84 7.21 -4.41
CA VAL A 44 -1.63 8.40 -4.78
C VAL A 44 -0.84 9.69 -4.59
N GLN A 45 -0.11 9.82 -3.47
CA GLN A 45 0.72 11.00 -3.20
C GLN A 45 1.83 11.17 -4.25
N LEU A 46 2.52 10.09 -4.61
CA LEU A 46 3.56 10.09 -5.64
C LEU A 46 3.00 10.34 -7.05
N ASN A 47 1.74 10.02 -7.29
CA ASN A 47 1.04 10.29 -8.54
C ASN A 47 0.34 11.67 -8.55
N GLY A 48 0.92 12.67 -7.86
CA GLY A 48 0.40 14.05 -7.84
C GLY A 48 -0.98 14.19 -7.19
N GLY A 49 -1.33 13.30 -6.25
CA GLY A 49 -2.63 13.27 -5.61
C GLY A 49 -3.73 12.56 -6.40
N ASN A 50 -3.42 12.03 -7.59
CA ASN A 50 -4.38 11.33 -8.43
C ASN A 50 -4.36 9.83 -8.17
N PRO A 51 -5.51 9.16 -7.99
CA PRO A 51 -5.57 7.71 -7.97
C PRO A 51 -5.05 7.10 -9.28
N LEU A 52 -4.24 6.02 -9.19
CA LEU A 52 -3.76 5.27 -10.36
C LEU A 52 -4.91 4.69 -11.21
N LYS A 53 -6.01 4.33 -10.57
CA LYS A 53 -7.27 3.97 -11.23
C LYS A 53 -8.39 4.84 -10.70
N LYS A 54 -9.15 5.43 -11.62
CA LYS A 54 -10.44 6.04 -11.29
C LYS A 54 -11.44 4.92 -10.99
N PRO A 55 -12.35 5.10 -10.01
CA PRO A 55 -13.46 4.18 -9.83
C PRO A 55 -14.21 4.02 -11.16
N GLN A 56 -14.33 2.79 -11.66
CA GLN A 56 -15.05 2.49 -12.91
C GLN A 56 -16.58 2.50 -12.72
N GLY A 57 -17.06 2.86 -11.52
CA GLY A 57 -18.47 3.01 -11.18
C GLY A 57 -18.65 3.89 -9.94
N LYS A 58 -19.88 4.01 -9.42
CA LYS A 58 -20.21 4.86 -8.25
C LYS A 58 -19.58 4.38 -6.92
N GLY A 59 -18.90 3.23 -6.90
CA GLY A 59 -18.41 2.58 -5.69
C GLY A 59 -19.53 1.96 -4.85
N ILE A 60 -19.23 1.63 -3.59
CA ILE A 60 -20.24 1.21 -2.60
C ILE A 60 -20.93 2.47 -2.06
N LEU A 61 -22.22 2.63 -2.35
CA LEU A 61 -23.03 3.70 -1.78
C LEU A 61 -23.47 3.30 -0.36
N ILE A 62 -22.72 3.71 0.66
CA ILE A 62 -23.10 3.53 2.06
C ILE A 62 -24.06 4.66 2.45
N ARG A 63 -25.36 4.41 2.42
CA ARG A 63 -26.39 5.31 2.95
C ARG A 63 -26.54 5.03 4.45
N LYS A 64 -26.35 6.05 5.30
CA LYS A 64 -26.78 5.99 6.70
C LYS A 64 -28.30 5.97 6.73
N ALA A 65 -28.89 4.99 7.40
CA ALA A 65 -30.32 5.00 7.68
C ALA A 65 -30.60 6.15 8.66
N ASN A 66 -31.37 7.16 8.22
CA ASN A 66 -31.94 8.11 9.15
C ASN A 66 -33.07 7.37 9.87
N HIS A 67 -32.85 6.99 11.12
CA HIS A 67 -33.94 6.63 12.00
C HIS A 67 -34.64 7.93 12.39
N SER A 68 -35.84 8.11 11.85
CA SER A 68 -36.83 9.13 12.24
C SER A 68 -37.53 8.73 13.52
#